data_AF-A0A419H6S4-F1
#
_entry.id   AF-A0A419H6S4-F1
#
_cell.length_a   1.000
_cell.length_b   1.000
_cell.length_c   1.000
_cell.angle_alpha   90.00
_cell.angle_beta   90.00
_cell.angle_gamma   90.00
#
_symmetry.space_group_name_H-M   'P 1'
#
loop_
_entity.id
_entity.type
_entity.pdbx_description
1 polymer ?
#
loop_
_entity_poly.entity_id
_entity_poly.type
_entity_poly.pdbx_seq_one_letter_code
_entity_poly.pdbx_strand_id
1 'polypeptide(L)'
;MKDSTVTARINSHLKREAEDILKKIGLSSSTAISLFYSTVVLNKGLPFRLRLDSVPNMSLEEQKETEKILKKHSPSDKRIVKSESIEVSL
;
A
#
# COMPACT_ATOMS: atom_id res chain seq x y z
N MET A 1 11.78 11.74 -23.85
CA MET A 1 11.39 11.24 -22.52
C MET A 1 12.67 10.80 -21.83
N LYS A 2 12.84 11.06 -20.53
CA LYS A 2 14.05 10.64 -19.81
C LYS A 2 13.73 9.34 -19.09
N ASP A 3 14.41 8.27 -19.47
CA ASP A 3 14.33 7.00 -18.76
C ASP A 3 15.13 7.09 -17.46
N SER A 4 14.64 6.44 -16.41
CA SER A 4 15.33 6.32 -15.13
C SER A 4 15.43 4.85 -14.73
N THR A 5 16.52 4.50 -14.06
CA THR A 5 16.76 3.13 -13.59
C THR A 5 16.30 2.98 -12.15
N VAL A 6 15.58 1.89 -11.85
CA VAL A 6 15.17 1.52 -10.49
C VAL A 6 16.00 0.33 -10.04
N THR A 7 16.75 0.48 -8.95
CA THR A 7 17.56 -0.60 -8.34
C THR A 7 17.20 -0.76 -6.87
N ALA A 8 16.93 -1.99 -6.44
CA ALA A 8 16.65 -2.31 -5.04
C ALA A 8 17.30 -3.65 -4.66
N ARG A 9 17.78 -3.74 -3.41
CA ARG A 9 18.22 -5.02 -2.83
C ARG A 9 17.00 -5.76 -2.31
N ILE A 10 16.86 -7.01 -2.73
CA ILE A 10 15.78 -7.91 -2.29
C ILE A 10 16.36 -9.29 -2.01
N ASN A 11 15.65 -10.07 -1.20
CA ASN A 11 16.00 -11.47 -0.97
C ASN A 11 15.91 -12.26 -2.30
N SER A 12 16.91 -13.11 -2.57
CA SER A 12 17.00 -13.86 -3.83
C SER A 12 15.89 -14.91 -4.00
N HIS A 13 15.43 -15.51 -2.89
CA HIS A 13 14.33 -16.45 -2.91
C HIS A 13 13.01 -15.74 -3.25
N LEU A 14 12.73 -14.62 -2.57
CA LEU A 14 11.56 -13.79 -2.83
C LEU A 14 11.54 -13.29 -4.28
N LYS A 15 12.69 -12.86 -4.81
CA LYS A 15 12.82 -12.45 -6.22
C LYS A 15 12.37 -13.58 -7.15
N ARG A 16 12.92 -14.78 -6.95
CA ARG A 16 12.65 -15.92 -7.82
C ARG A 16 11.18 -16.33 -7.78
N GLU A 17 10.60 -16.40 -6.59
CA GLU A 17 9.18 -16.72 -6.41
C GLU A 17 8.27 -15.71 -7.12
N ALA A 18 8.54 -14.41 -6.94
CA ALA A 18 7.80 -13.36 -7.62
C ALA A 18 7.94 -13.45 -9.15
N GLU A 19 9.15 -13.69 -9.67
CA GLU A 19 9.41 -13.84 -11.11
C GLU A 19 8.70 -15.07 -11.70
N ASP A 20 8.65 -16.19 -10.99
CA ASP A 20 7.93 -17.38 -11.41
C ASP A 20 6.41 -17.12 -11.49
N ILE A 21 5.85 -16.36 -10.56
CA ILE A 21 4.43 -15.95 -10.58
C ILE A 21 4.17 -14.99 -11.74
N LEU A 22 4.99 -13.93 -11.89
CA LEU A 22 4.85 -12.94 -12.96
C LEU A 22 4.93 -13.59 -14.35
N LYS A 23 5.84 -14.56 -14.53
CA LYS A 23 5.98 -15.29 -15.78
C LYS A 23 4.73 -16.10 -16.14
N LYS A 24 4.06 -16.71 -15.15
CA LYS A 24 2.80 -17.45 -15.38
C LYS A 24 1.67 -16.56 -15.89
N ILE A 25 1.68 -15.27 -15.53
CA ILE A 25 0.71 -14.28 -16.01
C ILE A 25 1.23 -13.44 -17.19
N GLY A 26 2.37 -13.82 -17.78
CA GLY A 26 2.93 -13.16 -18.97
C GLY A 26 3.58 -11.81 -18.71
N LEU A 27 3.98 -11.51 -17.47
CA LEU A 27 4.62 -10.24 -17.10
C LEU A 27 6.12 -10.40 -16.85
N SER A 28 6.89 -9.39 -17.25
CA SER A 28 8.28 -9.21 -16.84
C SER A 28 8.36 -8.41 -15.54
N SER A 29 9.47 -8.53 -14.79
CA SER A 29 9.73 -7.73 -13.59
C SER A 29 9.65 -6.23 -13.88
N SER A 30 10.20 -5.78 -15.03
CA SER A 30 10.15 -4.37 -15.42
C SER A 30 8.72 -3.89 -15.66
N THR A 31 7.90 -4.67 -16.38
CA THR A 31 6.49 -4.34 -16.62
C THR A 31 5.71 -4.28 -15.32
N ALA A 32 5.94 -5.23 -14.40
CA ALA A 32 5.30 -5.26 -13.09
C ALA A 32 5.69 -4.04 -12.23
N ILE A 33 6.97 -3.64 -12.23
CA ILE A 33 7.44 -2.44 -11.53
C ILE A 33 6.80 -1.18 -12.14
N SER A 34 6.76 -1.06 -13.47
CA SER A 34 6.09 0.06 -14.13
C SER A 34 4.61 0.14 -13.77
N LEU A 35 3.90 -0.99 -13.77
CA LEU A 35 2.51 -1.08 -13.34
C LEU A 35 2.33 -0.60 -11.90
N PHE A 36 3.18 -1.06 -10.98
CA PHE A 36 3.16 -0.61 -9.58
C PHE A 36 3.28 0.92 -9.47
N TYR A 37 4.23 1.54 -10.17
CA TYR A 37 4.36 3.00 -10.17
C TYR A 37 3.13 3.68 -10.78
N SER A 38 2.56 3.14 -11.85
CA SER A 38 1.33 3.67 -12.43
C SER A 38 0.17 3.66 -11.43
N THR A 39 -0.01 2.57 -10.68
CA THR A 39 -1.05 2.52 -9.64
C THR A 39 -0.79 3.50 -8.51
N VAL A 40 0.47 3.68 -8.11
CA VAL A 40 0.84 4.67 -7.09
C VAL A 40 0.48 6.09 -7.52
N VAL A 41 0.78 6.43 -8.77
CA VAL A 41 0.46 7.75 -9.33
C VAL A 41 -1.05 7.97 -9.46
N LEU A 42 -1.78 6.93 -9.89
CA LEU A 42 -3.23 6.97 -10.07
C LEU A 42 -3.97 7.14 -8.74
N ASN A 43 -3.62 6.33 -7.74
CA ASN A 43 -4.33 6.29 -6.46
C ASN A 43 -3.81 7.30 -5.44
N LYS A 44 -2.72 8.03 -5.75
CA LYS A 44 -1.99 8.90 -4.80
C LYS A 44 -1.62 8.16 -3.50
N GLY A 45 -1.30 6.87 -3.62
CA GLY A 45 -1.07 5.97 -2.49
C GLY A 45 -0.67 4.58 -2.94
N LEU A 46 -0.41 3.66 -2.02
CA LEU A 46 0.00 2.30 -2.36
C LEU A 46 -1.14 1.50 -3.02
N PRO A 47 -0.83 0.55 -3.93
CA PRO A 47 -1.83 -0.28 -4.60
C PRO A 47 -2.48 -1.33 -3.70
N PHE A 48 -2.11 -1.38 -2.42
CA PHE A 48 -2.67 -2.27 -1.41
C PHE A 48 -2.85 -1.50 -0.11
N ARG A 49 -3.82 -1.93 0.71
CA ARG A 49 -4.03 -1.37 2.04
C ARG A 49 -2.91 -1.86 2.96
N LEU A 50 -2.24 -0.93 3.64
CA LEU A 50 -1.35 -1.28 4.74
C LEU A 50 -2.22 -1.63 5.96
N ARG A 51 -2.30 -2.92 6.28
CA ARG A 51 -2.83 -3.38 7.55
C ARG A 51 -1.66 -4.03 8.30
N LEU A 52 -1.45 -3.65 9.56
CA LEU A 52 -0.89 -4.63 10.48
C LEU A 52 -2.04 -5.58 10.72
N ASP A 53 -1.93 -6.81 10.22
CA ASP A 53 -2.86 -7.84 10.63
C ASP A 53 -2.65 -8.01 12.14
N SER A 54 -3.47 -7.33 12.96
CA SER A 54 -3.66 -7.75 14.33
C SER A 54 -4.09 -9.21 14.21
N VAL A 55 -3.19 -10.06 14.69
CA VAL A 55 -3.37 -11.46 15.08
C VAL A 55 -4.79 -11.95 14.82
N PRO A 56 -5.02 -13.01 14.01
CA PRO A 56 -6.32 -13.32 13.41
C PRO A 56 -7.48 -13.61 14.39
N ASN A 57 -7.30 -13.46 15.70
CA ASN A 57 -8.28 -13.68 16.75
C ASN A 57 -8.36 -12.55 17.79
N MET A 58 -7.98 -11.32 17.45
CA MET A 58 -8.08 -10.19 18.38
C MET A 58 -9.50 -9.58 18.33
N SER A 59 -10.24 -9.72 19.43
CA SER A 59 -11.61 -9.23 19.60
C SER A 59 -11.73 -7.72 19.32
N LEU A 60 -12.93 -7.23 18.98
CA LEU A 60 -13.17 -5.80 18.71
C LEU A 60 -12.77 -4.88 19.87
N GLU A 61 -12.65 -5.40 21.10
CA GLU A 61 -12.24 -4.63 22.28
C GLU A 61 -10.74 -4.40 22.33
N GLU A 62 -9.95 -5.43 22.01
CA GLU A 62 -8.49 -5.35 21.95
C GLU A 62 -8.00 -4.47 20.78
N GLN A 63 -8.80 -4.38 19.70
CA GLN A 63 -8.57 -3.43 18.60
C GLN A 63 -8.73 -1.96 19.05
N LYS A 64 -9.69 -1.66 19.94
CA LYS A 64 -9.89 -0.29 20.46
C LYS A 64 -8.77 0.11 21.44
N GLU A 65 -8.26 -0.84 22.23
CA GLU A 65 -7.15 -0.61 23.16
C GLU A 65 -5.86 -0.25 22.40
N THR A 66 -5.56 -0.98 21.32
CA THR A 66 -4.37 -0.75 20.48
C THR A 66 -4.43 0.57 19.71
N GLU A 67 -5.60 0.94 19.18
CA GLU A 67 -5.81 2.26 18.56
C GLU A 67 -5.60 3.42 19.55
N LYS A 68 -6.02 3.25 20.81
CA LYS A 68 -5.84 4.25 21.88
C LYS A 68 -4.37 4.44 22.24
N ILE A 69 -3.56 3.38 22.18
CA ILE A 69 -2.11 3.41 22.42
C ILE A 69 -1.38 4.11 21.26
N LEU A 70 -1.77 3.83 20.00
CA LEU A 70 -1.15 4.44 18.82
C LEU A 70 -1.46 5.94 18.71
N LYS A 71 -2.67 6.36 19.10
CA LYS A 71 -3.07 7.78 19.12
C LYS A 71 -2.33 8.62 20.15
N LYS A 72 -1.68 8.01 21.15
CA LYS A 72 -0.93 8.71 22.20
C LYS A 72 0.52 9.06 21.80
N HIS A 73 1.05 8.50 20.70
CA HIS A 73 2.46 8.66 20.30
C HIS A 73 2.70 9.17 18.87
N SER A 74 1.74 9.84 18.23
CA SER A 74 2.02 10.58 16.99
C SER A 74 1.85 12.09 17.19
N PRO A 75 2.92 12.83 17.53
CA PRO A 75 2.96 14.26 17.31
C PRO A 75 3.11 14.51 15.81
N SER A 76 2.13 15.23 15.25
CA SER A 76 2.24 15.97 13.98
C SER A 76 2.09 15.17 12.67
N ASP A 77 0.85 15.06 12.16
CA ASP A 77 0.58 15.61 10.82
C ASP A 77 -0.92 15.93 10.62
N LYS A 78 -1.27 17.20 10.88
CA LYS A 78 -2.56 17.79 10.51
C LYS A 78 -2.40 18.41 9.12
N ARG A 79 -2.75 17.66 8.07
CA ARG A 79 -3.08 18.12 6.71
C ARG A 79 -3.43 16.85 5.92
N ILE A 80 -4.71 16.56 5.66
CA ILE A 80 -5.31 16.87 4.36
C ILE A 80 -6.84 16.70 4.48
N VAL A 81 -7.50 17.84 4.33
CA VAL A 81 -8.82 18.15 3.72
C VAL A 81 -10.09 17.45 4.21
N LYS A 82 -10.83 18.27 4.96
CA LYS A 82 -12.29 18.40 4.94
C LYS A 82 -12.73 18.87 3.54
N SER A 83 -13.60 18.13 2.88
CA SER A 83 -14.53 18.57 1.82
C SER A 83 -15.55 17.43 1.63
N GLU A 84 -16.61 17.40 2.43
CA GLU A 84 -17.90 18.04 2.17
C GLU A 84 -18.69 17.26 1.12
N SER A 85 -19.71 16.57 1.64
CA SER A 85 -20.70 15.80 0.90
C SER A 85 -21.42 16.70 -0.11
N ILE A 86 -21.47 16.26 -1.36
CA ILE A 86 -22.47 16.78 -2.31
C ILE A 86 -23.52 15.68 -2.45
N GLU A 87 -24.67 15.90 -1.84
CA GLU A 87 -25.90 15.22 -2.23
C GLU A 87 -26.23 15.62 -3.67
N VAL A 88 -26.50 14.65 -4.53
CA VAL A 88 -27.22 14.88 -5.78
C VAL A 88 -28.47 14.03 -5.71
N SER A 89 -29.60 14.71 -5.50
CA SER A 89 -30.94 14.14 -5.65
C SER A 89 -31.21 13.79 -7.12
N LEU A 90 -31.85 12.64 -7.33
CA LEU A 90 -32.67 12.32 -8.50
C LEU A 90 -33.98 11.74 -7.97
#